data_AF-A0A916DZT6-F1
#
_entry.id   AF-A0A916DZT6-F1
#
_cell.length_a   1.000
_cell.length_b   1.000
_cell.length_c   1.000
_cell.angle_alpha   90.00
_cell.angle_beta   90.00
_cell.angle_gamma   90.00
#
_symmetry.space_group_name_H-M   'P 1'
#
loop_
_entity.id
_entity.type
_entity.pdbx_description
1 polymer ?
#
loop_
_entity_poly.entity_id
_entity_poly.type
_entity_poly.pdbx_seq_one_letter_code
_entity_poly.pdbx_strand_id
1 'polypeptide(L)'
;MYIAKLTYQFFVINNVLVIDWPANSPNLNPIKNLWAILKENVERRVNNWVMKKKSLGANDFQGIIQQEWDNIDKNLFFSLADSMLDQINMAIENNGYMINY
;
A
#
# COMPACT_ATOMS: atom_id res chain seq x y z
N MET A 1 11.37 -5.25 -12.96
CA MET A 1 12.25 -5.85 -11.93
C MET A 1 13.14 -4.74 -11.39
N TYR A 2 13.10 -4.45 -10.08
CA TYR A 2 13.77 -3.26 -9.49
C TYR A 2 15.31 -3.36 -9.51
N ILE A 3 15.85 -4.56 -9.64
CA ILE A 3 17.27 -4.90 -9.76
C ILE A 3 17.77 -4.99 -11.21
N ALA A 4 16.93 -4.70 -12.21
CA ALA A 4 17.38 -4.63 -13.60
C ALA A 4 18.35 -3.45 -13.81
N LYS A 5 19.35 -3.61 -14.67
CA LYS A 5 20.43 -2.63 -14.91
C LYS A 5 19.92 -1.20 -15.16
N LEU A 6 18.91 -1.05 -16.02
CA LEU A 6 18.32 0.25 -16.34
C LEU A 6 17.62 0.88 -15.13
N THR A 7 16.89 0.09 -14.34
CA THR A 7 16.22 0.56 -13.12
C THR A 7 17.24 1.00 -12.05
N TYR A 8 18.32 0.23 -11.88
CA TYR A 8 19.38 0.58 -10.93
C TYR A 8 20.12 1.85 -11.36
N GLN A 9 20.46 1.99 -12.64
CA GLN A 9 21.06 3.22 -13.18
C GLN A 9 20.16 4.44 -12.95
N PHE A 10 18.84 4.29 -13.13
CA PHE A 10 17.89 5.35 -12.82
C PHE A 10 17.97 5.77 -11.34
N PHE A 11 18.01 4.82 -10.40
CA PHE A 11 18.14 5.15 -8.98
C PHE A 11 19.44 5.89 -8.66
N VAL A 12 20.57 5.44 -9.24
CA VAL A 12 21.87 6.11 -9.06
C VAL A 12 21.86 7.53 -9.63
N ILE A 13 21.35 7.72 -10.85
CA ILE A 13 21.30 9.04 -11.51
C ILE A 13 20.42 10.03 -10.73
N ASN A 14 19.32 9.54 -10.14
CA ASN A 14 18.37 10.39 -9.42
C ASN A 14 18.64 10.45 -7.91
N ASN A 15 19.75 9.91 -7.41
CA ASN A 15 20.08 9.83 -5.98
C ASN A 15 18.94 9.23 -5.12
N VAL A 16 18.25 8.23 -5.65
CA VAL A 16 17.19 7.51 -4.93
C VAL A 16 17.84 6.43 -4.06
N LEU A 17 17.68 6.57 -2.74
CA LEU A 17 18.20 5.62 -1.77
C LEU A 17 17.26 4.40 -1.71
N VAL A 18 17.79 3.22 -2.03
CA VAL A 18 17.02 1.97 -2.03
C VAL A 18 17.28 1.26 -0.70
N ILE A 19 16.20 0.94 0.02
CA ILE A 19 16.26 0.18 1.27
C ILE A 19 16.52 -1.30 0.94
N ASP A 20 17.44 -1.93 1.67
CA ASP A 20 17.66 -3.38 1.59
C ASP A 20 16.43 -4.11 2.13
N TRP A 21 15.67 -4.74 1.23
CA TRP A 21 14.43 -5.44 1.58
C TRP A 21 14.64 -6.95 1.67
N PRO A 22 14.30 -7.61 2.79
CA PRO A 22 14.42 -9.06 2.89
C PRO A 22 13.46 -9.79 1.94
N ALA A 23 13.96 -10.86 1.31
CA ALA A 23 13.14 -11.71 0.44
C ALA A 23 12.01 -12.38 1.25
N ASN A 24 10.84 -12.57 0.63
CA ASN A 24 9.66 -13.18 1.25
C ASN A 24 9.14 -12.49 2.52
N SER A 25 9.34 -11.17 2.65
CA SER A 25 8.76 -10.37 3.74
C SER A 25 7.62 -9.45 3.25
N PRO A 26 6.50 -10.02 2.77
CA PRO A 26 5.35 -9.22 2.37
C PRO A 26 4.69 -8.51 3.56
N ASN A 27 4.88 -9.04 4.77
CA ASN A 27 4.31 -8.50 6.01
C ASN A 27 4.92 -7.15 6.38
N LEU A 28 6.14 -6.86 5.91
CA LEU A 28 6.80 -5.59 6.18
C LEU A 28 6.33 -4.46 5.27
N ASN A 29 5.50 -4.71 4.25
CA ASN A 29 5.15 -3.69 3.27
C ASN A 29 3.92 -2.86 3.71
N PRO A 30 4.10 -1.62 4.22
CA PRO A 30 3.00 -0.81 4.75
C PRO A 30 1.95 -0.47 3.70
N ILE A 31 2.30 -0.53 2.40
CA ILE A 31 1.35 -0.25 1.31
C ILE A 31 0.22 -1.28 1.24
N LYS A 32 0.43 -2.51 1.73
CA LYS A 32 -0.62 -3.55 1.71
C LYS A 32 -1.83 -3.13 2.53
N ASN A 33 -1.60 -2.56 3.70
CA ASN A 33 -2.68 -2.09 4.58
C ASN A 33 -3.42 -0.92 3.95
N LEU A 34 -2.68 -0.01 3.31
CA LEU A 34 -3.26 1.10 2.56
C LEU A 34 -4.17 0.60 1.42
N TRP A 35 -3.73 -0.41 0.67
CA TRP A 35 -4.55 -1.02 -0.39
C TRP A 35 -5.79 -1.70 0.16
N ALA A 36 -5.71 -2.36 1.31
CA ALA A 36 -6.88 -2.97 1.95
C ALA A 36 -7.93 -1.91 2.33
N ILE A 37 -7.49 -0.82 2.96
CA ILE A 37 -8.35 0.30 3.37
C ILE A 37 -8.99 0.98 2.15
N LEU A 38 -8.20 1.28 1.12
CA LEU A 38 -8.72 1.88 -0.11
C LEU A 38 -9.76 0.97 -0.77
N LYS A 39 -9.46 -0.34 -0.87
CA LYS A 39 -10.37 -1.31 -1.48
C LYS A 39 -11.70 -1.37 -0.73
N GLU A 40 -11.68 -1.44 0.59
CA GLU A 40 -12.89 -1.45 1.42
C GLU A 40 -13.75 -0.19 1.21
N ASN A 41 -13.11 0.98 1.19
CA ASN A 41 -13.78 2.26 0.95
C ASN A 41 -14.43 2.33 -0.45
N VAL A 42 -13.69 1.92 -1.48
CA VAL A 42 -14.18 1.86 -2.86
C VAL A 42 -15.35 0.88 -2.97
N GLU A 43 -15.23 -0.34 -2.42
CA GLU A 43 -16.29 -1.35 -2.43
C GLU A 43 -17.57 -0.82 -1.77
N ARG A 44 -17.46 -0.18 -0.59
CA ARG A 44 -18.60 0.44 0.09
C ARG A 44 -19.28 1.50 -0.77
N ARG A 45 -18.50 2.37 -1.44
CA ARG A 45 -19.05 3.44 -2.29
C ARG A 45 -19.69 2.91 -3.57
N VAL A 46 -19.07 1.92 -4.21
CA VAL A 46 -19.61 1.24 -5.39
C VAL A 46 -20.91 0.51 -5.06
N ASN A 47 -20.95 -0.23 -3.96
CA ASN A 47 -22.16 -0.93 -3.52
C ASN A 47 -23.32 0.05 -3.31
N ASN A 48 -23.07 1.17 -2.63
CA ASN A 48 -24.07 2.23 -2.45
C ASN A 48 -24.53 2.88 -3.77
N TRP A 49 -23.65 2.98 -4.77
CA TRP A 49 -23.98 3.51 -6.09
C TRP A 49 -24.90 2.57 -6.87
N VAL A 50 -24.55 1.29 -6.92
CA VAL A 50 -25.31 0.25 -7.62
C VAL A 50 -26.67 0.02 -6.96
N MET A 51 -26.76 0.06 -5.62
CA MET A 51 -28.03 -0.03 -4.89
C MET A 51 -29.02 1.10 -5.27
N LYS A 52 -28.52 2.27 -5.67
CA LYS A 52 -29.32 3.38 -6.18
C LYS A 52 -29.74 3.19 -7.65
N LYS A 53 -29.58 1.98 -8.20
CA LYS A 53 -29.88 1.57 -9.59
C LYS A 53 -29.19 2.44 -10.65
N LYS A 54 -28.02 2.99 -10.33
CA LYS A 54 -27.19 3.72 -11.29
C LYS A 54 -26.22 2.76 -11.96
N SER A 55 -26.10 2.84 -13.29
CA SER A 55 -24.98 2.21 -14.00
C SER A 55 -23.67 2.84 -13.55
N LEU A 56 -22.61 2.03 -13.45
CA LEU A 56 -21.27 2.49 -13.13
C LEU A 56 -20.37 2.31 -14.36
N GLY A 57 -19.96 3.41 -14.98
CA GLY A 57 -19.00 3.39 -16.07
C GLY A 57 -17.55 3.32 -15.56
N ALA A 58 -16.62 3.02 -16.46
CA ALA A 58 -15.19 2.99 -16.12
C ALA A 58 -14.68 4.35 -15.59
N ASN A 59 -15.14 5.46 -16.18
CA ASN A 59 -14.77 6.81 -15.74
C ASN A 59 -15.32 7.13 -14.33
N ASP A 60 -16.55 6.71 -14.04
CA ASP A 60 -17.15 6.87 -12.71
C ASP A 60 -16.36 6.07 -11.67
N PHE A 61 -16.00 4.82 -12.01
CA PHE A 61 -15.23 3.96 -11.13
C PHE A 61 -13.83 4.53 -10.86
N GLN A 62 -13.13 5.02 -11.88
CA GLN A 62 -11.85 5.70 -11.71
C GLN A 62 -11.98 6.96 -10.84
N GLY A 63 -13.05 7.75 -11.04
CA GLY A 63 -13.34 8.91 -10.21
C GLY A 63 -13.59 8.56 -8.75
N ILE A 64 -14.29 7.45 -8.48
CA ILE A 64 -14.48 6.93 -7.11
C ILE A 64 -13.14 6.54 -6.48
N ILE A 65 -12.29 5.81 -7.20
CA ILE A 65 -10.96 5.42 -6.68
C ILE A 65 -10.14 6.66 -6.31
N GLN A 66 -10.09 7.66 -7.19
CA GLN A 66 -9.36 8.90 -6.93
C GLN A 66 -9.92 9.65 -5.72
N GLN A 67 -11.25 9.75 -5.61
CA GLN A 67 -11.89 10.43 -4.48
C GLN A 67 -11.65 9.70 -3.16
N GLU A 68 -11.75 8.38 -3.13
CA GLU A 68 -11.46 7.62 -1.92
C GLU A 68 -9.98 7.71 -1.55
N TRP A 69 -9.07 7.73 -2.52
CA TRP A 69 -7.64 7.95 -2.29
C TRP A 69 -7.37 9.32 -1.67
N ASP A 70 -7.95 10.39 -2.24
CA ASP A 70 -7.77 11.77 -1.76
C ASP A 70 -8.38 11.99 -0.37
N ASN A 71 -9.36 11.16 0.02
CA ASN A 71 -10.00 11.20 1.34
C ASN A 71 -9.22 10.45 2.43
N ILE A 72 -8.19 9.66 2.08
CA ILE A 72 -7.39 8.95 3.09
C ILE A 72 -6.63 9.98 3.93
N ASP A 73 -6.79 9.92 5.25
CA ASP A 73 -6.04 10.79 6.16
C ASP A 73 -4.54 10.58 5.96
N LYS A 74 -3.80 11.69 5.76
CA LYS A 74 -2.35 11.68 5.63
C LYS A 74 -1.67 11.11 6.88
N ASN A 75 -2.29 11.24 8.06
CA ASN A 75 -1.79 10.64 9.30
C ASN A 75 -1.75 9.11 9.24
N LEU A 76 -2.63 8.48 8.46
CA LEU A 76 -2.62 7.04 8.26
C LEU A 76 -1.30 6.57 7.66
N PHE A 77 -0.73 7.33 6.71
CA PHE A 77 0.55 6.99 6.09
C PHE A 77 1.69 6.96 7.10
N PHE A 78 1.71 7.92 8.05
CA PHE A 78 2.68 7.93 9.13
C PHE A 78 2.48 6.75 10.08
N SER A 79 1.24 6.48 10.51
CA SER A 79 0.98 5.32 11.38
C SER A 79 1.33 3.98 10.73
N LEU A 80 1.15 3.86 9.41
CA LEU A 80 1.55 2.67 8.67
C LEU A 80 3.07 2.54 8.57
N ALA A 81 3.78 3.66 8.35
CA ALA A 81 5.24 3.69 8.37
C ALA A 81 5.80 3.35 9.76
N ASP A 82 5.20 3.87 10.84
CA ASP A 82 5.60 3.55 12.21
C ASP A 82 5.37 2.07 12.52
N SER A 83 4.24 1.49 12.09
CA SER A 83 3.96 0.06 12.29
C SER A 83 4.98 -0.86 11.60
N MET A 84 5.64 -0.39 10.54
CA MET A 84 6.71 -1.14 9.88
C MET A 84 7.93 -1.31 10.79
N LEU A 85 8.25 -0.29 11.61
CA LEU A 85 9.34 -0.36 12.58
C LEU A 85 9.02 -1.42 13.65
N ASP A 86 7.79 -1.42 14.15
CA ASP A 86 7.31 -2.41 15.12
C ASP A 86 7.37 -3.82 14.54
N GLN A 87 6.95 -4.01 13.29
CA GLN A 87 7.02 -5.30 12.61
C GLN A 87 8.45 -5.79 12.40
N ILE A 88 9.38 -4.89 12.06
CA ILE A 88 10.81 -5.23 11.95
C ILE A 88 11.33 -5.69 13.30
N ASN A 89 11.00 -4.99 14.39
CA ASN A 89 11.39 -5.38 15.74
C ASN A 89 10.81 -6.74 16.12
N MET A 90 9.52 -6.98 15.88
CA MET A 90 8.89 -8.27 16.12
C MET A 90 9.50 -9.41 15.29
N ALA A 91 9.92 -9.13 14.06
CA ALA A 91 10.60 -10.12 13.21
C ALA A 91 12.00 -10.45 13.76
N ILE A 92 12.72 -9.46 14.28
CA ILE A 92 14.02 -9.66 14.95
C ILE A 92 13.84 -10.50 16.22
N GLU A 93 12.86 -10.16 17.06
CA GLU A 93 12.54 -10.90 18.29
C GLU A 93 12.13 -12.36 18.00
N ASN A 94 11.42 -12.58 16.89
CA ASN A 94 11.06 -13.91 16.42
C ASN A 94 12.17 -14.60 15.61
N ASN A 95 13.42 -14.15 15.65
CA ASN A 95 14.55 -14.73 14.90
C ASN A 95 14.29 -14.92 13.39
N GLY A 96 13.51 -14.01 12.79
CA GLY A 96 13.13 -14.05 11.38
C GLY A 96 11.95 -14.97 11.05
N TYR A 97 11.32 -15.62 12.03
CA TYR A 97 10.07 -16.35 11.83
C TYR A 97 8.87 -15.42 11.60
N MET A 98 7.81 -15.97 11.02
CA MET A 98 6.61 -15.21 10.65
C MET A 98 5.96 -14.56 11.88
N ILE A 99 5.79 -13.25 11.83
CA ILE A 99 4.95 -12.49 12.76
C ILE A 99 3.48 -12.64 12.36
N ASN A 100 2.61 -12.96 13.32
CA ASN A 100 1.17 -12.98 13.10
C ASN A 100 0.65 -11.55 12.95
N TYR A 101 -0.20 -11.36 11.95
CA TYR A 101 -0.88 -10.11 11.60
C TYR A 101 -2.37 -10.23 11.90
#